data_AF-A0A4R6MIZ5-F1
#
_entry.id   AF-A0A4R6MIZ5-F1
#
_cell.length_a   1.000
_cell.length_b   1.000
_cell.length_c   1.000
_cell.angle_alpha   90.00
_cell.angle_beta   90.00
_cell.angle_gamma   90.00
#
_symmetry.space_group_name_H-M   'P 1'
#
loop_
_entity.id
_entity.type
_entity.pdbx_description
1 polymer ?
#
loop_
_entity_poly.entity_id
_entity_poly.type
_entity_poly.pdbx_seq_one_letter_code
_entity_poly.pdbx_strand_id
1 'polypeptide(L)'
;MRSSKILKIILFIIFDLLIFAFCGTYMMGYDDFYDKSQGEYFSYSSMKTEYKIVWAFYNFWIVLNCVLLFYIIYRVYKKMTFR
;
A
#
# COMPACT_ATOMS: atom_id res chain seq x y z
N MET A 1 1.92 28.17 12.44
CA MET A 1 0.85 27.42 11.73
C MET A 1 1.31 26.68 10.45
N ARG A 2 2.28 27.19 9.67
CA ARG A 2 2.72 26.57 8.39
C ARG A 2 3.58 25.29 8.59
N SER A 3 4.44 25.26 9.60
CA SER A 3 5.34 24.13 9.89
C SER A 3 4.61 22.84 10.31
N SER A 4 3.47 22.96 11.01
CA SER A 4 2.65 21.80 11.40
C SER A 4 2.07 21.05 10.19
N LYS A 5 1.76 21.76 9.08
CA LYS A 5 1.23 21.13 7.87
C LYS A 5 2.30 20.31 7.15
N ILE A 6 3.52 20.85 7.05
CA ILE A 6 4.65 20.16 6.41
C ILE A 6 5.01 18.91 7.22
N LEU A 7 5.08 19.02 8.55
CA LEU A 7 5.34 17.88 9.43
C LEU A 7 4.30 16.76 9.25
N LYS A 8 3.02 17.10 9.16
CA LYS A 8 1.94 16.12 8.91
C LYS A 8 2.10 15.40 7.58
N ILE A 9 2.50 16.10 6.52
CA ILE A 9 2.75 15.50 5.20
C ILE A 9 3.93 14.55 5.27
N ILE A 10 5.04 14.97 5.90
CA ILE A 10 6.22 14.12 6.06
C ILE A 10 5.87 12.87 6.86
N LEU A 11 5.16 13.01 7.98
CA LEU A 11 4.75 11.88 8.81
C LEU A 11 3.83 10.91 8.05
N PHE A 12 2.91 11.44 7.23
CA PHE A 12 2.06 10.63 6.38
C PHE A 12 2.87 9.83 5.35
N ILE A 13 3.86 10.44 4.70
CA ILE A 13 4.75 9.75 3.75
C ILE A 13 5.56 8.66 4.45
N ILE A 14 6.13 8.96 5.63
CA ILE A 14 6.88 7.96 6.41
C ILE A 14 5.98 6.78 6.78
N PHE A 15 4.76 7.06 7.25
CA PHE A 15 3.80 6.03 7.60
C PHE A 15 3.42 5.15 6.41
N ASP A 16 3.19 5.75 5.24
CA ASP A 16 2.89 5.05 3.99
C ASP A 16 4.04 4.11 3.60
N LEU A 17 5.29 4.60 3.63
CA LEU A 17 6.47 3.78 3.38
C LEU A 17 6.62 2.63 4.39
N LEU A 18 6.32 2.87 5.66
CA LEU A 18 6.35 1.82 6.69
C LEU A 18 5.30 0.73 6.42
N ILE A 19 4.13 1.07 5.92
CA ILE A 19 3.12 0.08 5.54
C ILE A 19 3.63 -0.80 4.40
N PHE A 20 4.23 -0.20 3.36
CA PHE A 20 4.81 -0.97 2.27
C PHE A 20 5.97 -1.85 2.72
N ALA A 21 6.86 -1.32 3.58
CA ALA A 21 7.96 -2.08 4.15
C ALA A 21 7.46 -3.26 5.00
N PHE A 22 6.44 -3.04 5.84
CA PHE A 22 5.81 -4.08 6.65
C PHE A 22 5.19 -5.18 5.77
N CYS A 23 4.34 -4.82 4.82
CA CYS A 23 3.68 -5.78 3.94
C CYS A 23 4.72 -6.57 3.12
N GLY A 24 5.72 -5.88 2.56
CA GLY A 24 6.77 -6.51 1.77
C GLY A 24 7.61 -7.49 2.58
N THR A 25 8.07 -7.07 3.77
CA THR A 25 8.85 -7.95 4.67
C THR A 25 8.04 -9.16 5.12
N TYR A 26 6.75 -8.98 5.41
CA TYR A 26 5.88 -10.08 5.80
C TYR A 26 5.66 -11.07 4.65
N MET A 27 5.51 -10.57 3.42
CA MET A 27 5.37 -11.42 2.23
C MET A 27 6.68 -12.11 1.83
N MET A 28 7.85 -11.57 2.15
CA MET A 28 9.12 -12.31 2.01
C MET A 28 9.12 -13.60 2.86
N GLY A 29 8.46 -13.58 4.02
CA GLY A 29 8.24 -14.80 4.81
C GLY A 29 7.37 -15.83 4.09
N TYR A 30 6.39 -15.41 3.29
CA TYR A 30 5.66 -16.35 2.43
C TYR A 30 6.59 -17.00 1.41
N ASP A 31 7.46 -16.21 0.77
CA ASP A 31 8.40 -16.70 -0.24
C ASP A 31 9.42 -17.68 0.35
N ASP A 32 9.99 -17.35 1.52
CA ASP A 32 11.00 -18.18 2.21
C ASP A 32 10.43 -19.51 2.73
N PHE A 33 9.15 -19.53 3.12
CA PHE A 33 8.48 -20.69 3.70
C PHE A 33 7.45 -21.34 2.75
N TYR A 34 7.48 -21.01 1.46
CA TYR A 34 6.55 -21.57 0.49
C TYR A 34 6.81 -23.07 0.26
N ASP A 35 5.73 -23.85 0.24
CA ASP A 35 5.76 -25.27 -0.09
C ASP A 35 4.88 -25.54 -1.32
N LYS A 36 5.47 -26.19 -2.33
CA LYS A 36 4.79 -26.59 -3.57
C LYS A 36 3.59 -27.51 -3.31
N SER A 37 3.57 -28.23 -2.19
CA SER A 37 2.43 -29.07 -1.80
C SER A 37 1.16 -28.26 -1.51
N GLN A 38 1.29 -26.98 -1.17
CA GLN A 38 0.17 -26.10 -0.80
C GLN A 38 -0.58 -25.52 -2.00
N GLY A 39 -0.09 -25.79 -3.22
CA GLY A 39 -0.69 -25.30 -4.46
C GLY A 39 0.24 -24.36 -5.21
N GLU A 40 -0.26 -23.75 -6.29
CA GLU A 40 0.54 -22.90 -7.16
C GLU A 40 1.10 -21.67 -6.42
N TYR A 41 2.38 -21.36 -6.62
CA TYR A 41 3.02 -20.21 -6.02
C TYR A 41 2.27 -18.92 -6.37
N PHE A 42 2.15 -18.01 -5.40
CA PHE A 42 1.38 -16.76 -5.53
C PHE A 42 -0.11 -16.93 -5.84
N SER A 43 -0.64 -18.15 -5.78
CA SER A 43 -2.09 -18.35 -5.80
C SER A 43 -2.69 -18.04 -4.44
N TYR A 44 -3.85 -17.39 -4.44
CA TYR A 44 -4.59 -17.14 -3.20
C TYR A 44 -4.89 -18.44 -2.46
N SER A 45 -5.12 -19.57 -3.15
CA SER A 45 -5.35 -20.87 -2.50
C SER A 45 -4.14 -21.40 -1.72
N SER A 46 -2.91 -21.17 -2.22
CA SER A 46 -1.67 -21.63 -1.57
C SER A 46 -1.26 -20.83 -0.34
N MET A 47 -1.78 -19.62 -0.17
CA MET A 47 -1.41 -18.76 0.95
C MET A 47 -2.12 -19.19 2.24
N LYS A 48 -1.36 -19.25 3.34
CA LYS A 48 -1.93 -19.29 4.69
C LYS A 48 -2.79 -18.04 4.94
N THR A 49 -3.75 -18.16 5.86
CA THR A 49 -4.68 -17.07 6.20
C THR A 49 -3.96 -15.77 6.55
N GLU A 50 -2.83 -15.84 7.24
CA GLU A 50 -2.07 -14.66 7.65
C GLU A 50 -1.49 -13.91 6.44
N TYR A 51 -0.88 -14.62 5.50
CA TYR A 51 -0.37 -14.04 4.25
C TYR A 51 -1.49 -13.50 3.36
N LYS A 52 -2.66 -14.17 3.33
CA LYS A 52 -3.85 -13.66 2.62
C LYS A 52 -4.29 -12.31 3.15
N ILE A 53 -4.35 -12.15 4.47
CA ILE A 53 -4.76 -10.90 5.10
C ILE A 53 -3.77 -9.79 4.72
N VAL A 54 -2.47 -10.05 4.83
CA VAL A 54 -1.44 -9.06 4.47
C VAL A 54 -1.46 -8.73 2.98
N TRP A 55 -1.60 -9.73 2.11
CA TRP A 55 -1.70 -9.53 0.67
C TRP A 55 -2.95 -8.72 0.29
N ALA A 56 -4.11 -9.03 0.88
CA ALA A 56 -5.34 -8.27 0.65
C ALA A 56 -5.22 -6.82 1.16
N PHE A 57 -4.63 -6.64 2.34
CA PHE A 57 -4.36 -5.31 2.91
C PHE A 57 -3.41 -4.49 2.03
N TYR A 58 -2.33 -5.10 1.54
CA TYR A 58 -1.39 -4.47 0.62
C TYR A 58 -2.08 -3.97 -0.66
N ASN A 59 -2.90 -4.81 -1.28
CA ASN A 59 -3.65 -4.44 -2.49
C ASN A 59 -4.66 -3.32 -2.20
N PHE A 60 -5.38 -3.42 -1.08
CA PHE A 60 -6.27 -2.34 -0.62
C PHE A 60 -5.51 -1.02 -0.41
N TRP A 61 -4.31 -1.08 0.16
CA TRP A 61 -3.47 0.09 0.40
C TRP A 61 -3.00 0.76 -0.91
N ILE A 62 -2.65 -0.04 -1.93
CA ILE A 62 -2.35 0.45 -3.27
C ILE A 62 -3.56 1.17 -3.87
N VAL A 63 -4.75 0.57 -3.78
CA VAL A 63 -5.99 1.17 -4.30
C VAL A 63 -6.26 2.53 -3.63
N LEU A 64 -6.09 2.63 -2.30
CA LEU A 64 -6.22 3.89 -1.58
C LEU A 64 -5.21 4.94 -2.07
N ASN A 65 -3.96 4.55 -2.28
CA ASN A 65 -2.92 5.45 -2.81
C ASN A 65 -3.26 5.94 -4.23
N CYS A 66 -3.75 5.05 -5.10
CA CYS A 66 -4.22 5.43 -6.44
C CYS A 66 -5.38 6.43 -6.37
N VAL A 67 -6.37 6.19 -5.51
CA VAL A 67 -7.51 7.11 -5.31
C VAL A 67 -7.03 8.47 -4.81
N LEU A 68 -6.11 8.50 -3.85
CA LEU A 68 -5.52 9.73 -3.33
C LEU A 68 -4.77 10.49 -4.43
N LEU A 69 -3.99 9.79 -5.26
CA LEU A 69 -3.27 10.38 -6.38
C LEU A 69 -4.24 11.00 -7.40
N PHE A 70 -5.28 10.26 -7.82
CA PHE A 70 -6.31 10.79 -8.72
C PHE A 70 -7.02 12.01 -8.14
N TYR A 71 -7.33 12.00 -6.84
CA TYR A 71 -7.91 13.16 -6.17
C TYR A 71 -6.98 14.38 -6.22
N ILE A 72 -5.69 14.21 -5.93
CA ILE A 72 -4.69 15.29 -5.99
C ILE A 72 -4.59 15.84 -7.41
N ILE A 73 -4.48 14.97 -8.43
CA ILE A 73 -4.43 15.36 -9.85
C ILE A 73 -5.67 16.15 -10.24
N TYR A 74 -6.87 15.63 -9.93
CA TYR A 74 -8.13 16.31 -10.22
C TYR A 74 -8.19 17.70 -9.58
N ARG A 75 -7.77 17.81 -8.32
CA ARG A 75 -7.76 19.09 -7.59
C ARG A 75 -6.80 20.10 -8.23
N VAL A 76 -5.62 19.65 -8.66
CA VAL A 76 -4.63 20.49 -9.35
C VAL A 76 -5.17 20.93 -10.71
N TYR A 77 -5.73 20.00 -11.50
CA TYR A 77 -6.37 20.29 -12.78
C TYR A 77 -7.47 21.35 -12.64
N LYS A 78 -8.43 21.15 -11.73
CA LYS A 78 -9.52 22.10 -11.49
C LYS A 78 -8.99 23.49 -11.13
N LYS A 79 -7.92 23.57 -10.33
CA LYS A 79 -7.30 24.85 -9.94
C LYS A 79 -6.55 25.53 -11.09
N MET A 80 -6.11 24.80 -12.10
CA MET A 80 -5.48 25.38 -13.30
C MET A 80 -6.52 25.82 -14.33
N THR A 81 -7.59 25.04 -14.52
CA THR A 81 -8.63 25.33 -15.53
C THR A 81 -9.61 26.41 -15.10
N PHE A 82 -10.02 26.44 -13.83
CA PHE A 82 -10.97 27.43 -13.29
C PHE A 82 -10.25 28.61 -12.61
N ARG A 83 -9.05 28.93 -13.06
CA ARG A 83 -8.28 30.11 -12.64
C ARG A 83 -8.41 31.20 -13.68
#